data_AF-A0A946FZR5-F1
#
_entry.id   AF-A0A946FZR5-F1
#
_cell.length_a   1.000
_cell.length_b   1.000
_cell.length_c   1.000
_cell.angle_alpha   90.00
_cell.angle_beta   90.00
_cell.angle_gamma   90.00
#
_symmetry.space_group_name_H-M   'P 1'
#
loop_
_entity.id
_entity.type
_entity.pdbx_description
1 polymer ?
#
loop_
_entity_poly.entity_id
_entity_poly.type
_entity_poly.pdbx_seq_one_letter_code
_entity_poly.pdbx_strand_id
1 'polypeptide(L)'
;MNATLETDNNITTDDYFLLAILKWDDKSNDYLPVNDPSTVTQTFTEFSDAENAYFSTDYASCSNSQGKDIKIELIHMRFGSAHIVRNQILFP
;
A
#
# COMPACT_ATOMS: atom_id res chain seq x y z
N MET A 1 27.40 9.21 -22.39
CA MET A 1 26.18 8.97 -21.59
C MET A 1 26.64 8.52 -20.21
N ASN A 2 26.42 9.34 -19.19
CA ASN A 2 26.71 9.00 -17.80
C ASN A 2 25.50 9.49 -17.01
N ALA A 3 24.61 8.59 -16.59
CA ALA A 3 23.44 8.93 -15.81
C ALA A 3 23.89 9.05 -14.33
N THR A 4 23.97 10.28 -13.85
CA THR A 4 24.14 10.59 -12.44
C THR A 4 22.85 10.22 -11.71
N LEU A 5 22.94 9.29 -10.75
CA LEU A 5 21.88 9.00 -9.78
C LEU A 5 21.76 10.21 -8.84
N GLU A 6 20.90 11.16 -9.18
CA GLU A 6 20.48 12.19 -8.23
C GLU A 6 19.60 11.54 -7.17
N THR A 7 20.17 11.40 -5.99
CA THR A 7 19.56 10.80 -4.81
C THR A 7 19.12 11.95 -3.92
N ASP A 8 18.02 12.62 -4.28
CA ASP A 8 17.34 13.60 -3.43
C ASP A 8 15.89 13.79 -3.92
N ASN A 9 15.13 12.69 -3.98
CA ASN A 9 13.67 12.79 -4.12
C ASN A 9 13.11 13.15 -2.75
N ASN A 10 12.94 14.45 -2.56
CA ASN A 10 12.20 15.07 -1.48
C ASN A 10 10.70 14.73 -1.64
N ILE A 11 10.30 13.48 -1.34
CA ILE A 11 8.90 13.00 -1.38
C ILE A 11 8.10 13.56 -0.19
N THR A 12 8.32 14.82 0.19
CA THR A 12 7.63 15.45 1.34
C THR A 12 6.56 16.46 0.92
N THR A 13 6.13 16.46 -0.34
CA THR A 13 5.06 17.35 -0.85
C THR A 13 4.12 16.76 -1.90
N ASP A 14 4.39 15.59 -2.46
CA ASP A 14 3.79 15.19 -3.73
C ASP A 14 2.62 14.22 -3.51
N ASP A 15 1.56 14.38 -4.28
CA ASP A 15 0.43 13.45 -4.27
C ASP A 15 0.92 12.07 -4.77
N TYR A 16 0.70 11.01 -4.00
CA TYR A 16 1.10 9.64 -4.37
C TYR A 16 0.09 8.60 -3.88
N PHE A 17 0.22 7.37 -4.35
CA PHE A 17 -0.61 6.25 -3.96
C PHE A 17 0.20 5.21 -3.18
N LEU A 18 -0.41 4.65 -2.13
CA LEU A 18 0.12 3.56 -1.34
C LEU A 18 -0.80 2.35 -1.48
N LEU A 19 -0.22 1.20 -1.82
CA LEU A 19 -0.86 -0.09 -1.64
C LEU A 19 -0.33 -0.70 -0.34
N ALA A 20 -1.19 -0.83 0.66
CA ALA A 20 -0.88 -1.45 1.93
C ALA A 20 -1.48 -2.86 1.98
N ILE A 21 -0.64 -3.84 2.29
CA ILE A 21 -0.99 -5.25 2.44
C ILE A 21 -0.65 -5.66 3.88
N LEU A 22 -1.67 -6.02 4.64
CA LEU A 22 -1.54 -6.35 6.06
C LEU A 22 -2.46 -7.51 6.44
N LYS A 23 -2.16 -8.14 7.56
CA LYS A 23 -3.06 -9.15 8.14
C LYS A 23 -4.34 -8.46 8.60
N TRP A 24 -5.49 -9.04 8.24
CA TRP A 24 -6.77 -8.56 8.74
C TRP A 24 -6.89 -8.87 10.23
N ASP A 25 -7.28 -7.87 11.00
CA ASP A 25 -7.58 -7.96 12.43
C ASP A 25 -8.90 -7.25 12.69
N ASP A 26 -9.91 -7.99 13.10
CA ASP A 26 -11.26 -7.50 13.40
C ASP A 26 -11.31 -6.63 14.66
N LYS A 27 -10.24 -6.62 15.45
CA LYS A 27 -10.08 -5.82 16.67
C LYS A 27 -9.20 -4.61 16.48
N SER A 28 -8.58 -4.44 15.31
CA SER A 28 -7.79 -3.27 15.01
C SER A 28 -8.71 -2.06 14.88
N ASN A 29 -8.54 -1.08 15.77
CA ASN A 29 -9.19 0.22 15.69
C ASN A 29 -8.48 1.18 14.72
N ASP A 30 -7.33 0.77 14.17
CA ASP A 30 -6.54 1.64 13.30
C ASP A 30 -7.05 1.57 11.86
N TYR A 31 -7.56 2.71 11.41
CA TYR A 31 -8.06 2.91 10.05
C TYR A 31 -6.94 3.11 9.02
N LEU A 32 -5.69 3.35 9.47
CA LEU A 32 -4.55 3.61 8.60
C LEU A 32 -3.41 2.61 8.86
N PRO A 33 -3.01 1.81 7.86
CA PRO A 33 -2.11 0.66 8.03
C PRO A 33 -0.62 1.02 8.15
N VAL A 34 -0.27 2.31 8.06
CA VAL A 34 1.11 2.80 7.87
C VAL A 34 2.01 2.64 9.11
N ASN A 35 1.44 2.34 10.28
CA ASN A 35 2.18 2.25 11.54
C ASN A 35 2.48 0.82 12.00
N ASP A 36 1.93 -0.21 11.34
CA ASP A 36 2.23 -1.59 11.67
C ASP A 36 3.50 -2.04 10.90
N PRO A 37 4.59 -2.42 11.59
CA PRO A 37 5.82 -2.86 10.94
C PRO A 37 5.67 -4.16 10.13
N SER A 38 4.56 -4.88 10.28
CA SER A 38 4.22 -6.05 9.47
C SER A 38 3.46 -5.72 8.18
N THR A 39 3.04 -4.46 8.01
CA THR A 39 2.43 -3.96 6.77
C THR A 39 3.47 -3.89 5.68
N VAL A 40 3.18 -4.55 4.55
CA VAL A 40 3.93 -4.37 3.32
C VAL A 40 3.31 -3.21 2.57
N THR A 41 4.10 -2.16 2.31
CA THR A 41 3.66 -0.98 1.56
C THR A 41 4.39 -0.88 0.22
N GLN A 42 3.65 -0.60 -0.85
CA GLN A 42 4.20 -0.23 -2.16
C GLN A 42 3.73 1.18 -2.52
N THR A 43 4.64 1.99 -3.04
CA THR A 43 4.37 3.39 -3.41
C THR A 43 4.31 3.54 -4.93
N PHE A 44 3.33 4.29 -5.42
CA PHE A 44 3.10 4.56 -6.83
C PHE A 44 2.86 6.06 -7.04
N THR A 45 3.39 6.62 -8.12
CA THR A 45 3.11 8.01 -8.51
C THR A 45 1.78 8.12 -9.24
N GLU A 46 1.42 7.10 -10.03
CA GLU A 46 0.24 7.11 -10.89
C GLU A 46 -0.87 6.21 -10.35
N PHE A 47 -2.12 6.69 -10.44
CA PHE A 47 -3.28 5.92 -9.99
C PHE A 47 -3.45 4.61 -10.77
N SER A 48 -3.21 4.61 -12.09
CA SER A 48 -3.38 3.43 -12.93
C SER A 48 -2.48 2.28 -12.51
N ASP A 49 -1.23 2.57 -12.13
CA ASP A 49 -0.28 1.56 -11.71
C ASP A 49 -0.66 0.99 -10.35
N ALA A 50 -1.08 1.87 -9.43
CA ALA A 50 -1.55 1.47 -8.11
C ALA A 50 -2.84 0.62 -8.19
N GLU A 51 -3.77 0.98 -9.08
CA GLU A 51 -5.00 0.23 -9.32
C GLU A 51 -4.72 -1.14 -9.97
N ASN A 52 -3.82 -1.19 -10.95
CA ASN A 52 -3.38 -2.44 -11.55
C ASN A 52 -2.73 -3.36 -10.51
N ALA A 53 -1.85 -2.83 -9.65
CA ALA A 53 -1.24 -3.59 -8.56
C ALA A 53 -2.28 -4.09 -7.56
N TYR A 54 -3.26 -3.26 -7.19
CA TYR A 54 -4.37 -3.65 -6.32
C TYR A 54 -5.16 -4.84 -6.87
N PHE A 55 -5.54 -4.82 -8.16
CA PHE A 55 -6.29 -5.90 -8.79
C PHE A 55 -5.45 -7.15 -9.11
N SER A 56 -4.14 -6.99 -9.26
CA SER A 56 -3.22 -8.11 -9.50
C SER A 56 -2.79 -8.81 -8.22
N THR A 57 -3.05 -8.21 -7.05
CA THR A 57 -2.72 -8.82 -5.77
C THR A 57 -3.77 -9.84 -5.40
N ASP A 58 -3.35 -11.10 -5.31
CA ASP A 58 -4.16 -12.21 -4.81
C ASP A 58 -3.60 -12.74 -3.48
N TYR A 59 -4.36 -13.62 -2.83
CA TYR A 59 -3.94 -14.19 -1.55
C TYR A 59 -2.64 -15.00 -1.69
N ALA A 60 -2.47 -15.71 -2.81
CA ALA A 60 -1.30 -16.54 -3.08
C ALA A 60 0.01 -15.73 -3.18
N SER A 61 -0.07 -14.49 -3.63
CA SER A 61 1.06 -13.54 -3.71
C SER A 61 1.48 -12.99 -2.34
N CYS A 62 0.61 -13.10 -1.32
CA CYS A 62 0.85 -12.61 0.03
C CYS A 62 1.66 -13.64 0.85
N SER A 63 2.98 -13.67 0.64
CA SER A 63 3.89 -14.63 1.31
C SER A 63 3.91 -14.51 2.84
N ASN A 64 3.49 -13.38 3.39
CA ASN A 64 3.38 -13.10 4.83
C ASN A 64 2.03 -13.51 5.44
N SER A 65 1.11 -14.11 4.68
CA SER A 65 -0.27 -14.38 5.12
C SER A 65 -0.36 -15.39 6.26
N GLN A 66 0.48 -16.44 6.25
CA GLN A 66 0.50 -17.49 7.31
C GLN A 66 -0.89 -18.09 7.62
N GLY A 67 -1.78 -18.17 6.64
CA GLY A 67 -3.14 -18.69 6.82
C GLY A 67 -4.12 -17.71 7.46
N LYS A 68 -3.75 -16.44 7.60
CA LYS A 68 -4.62 -15.35 8.07
C LYS A 68 -5.22 -14.60 6.90
N ASP A 69 -6.45 -14.15 7.05
CA ASP A 69 -7.09 -13.20 6.13
C ASP A 69 -6.21 -11.96 5.93
N ILE A 70 -6.19 -11.44 4.70
CA ILE A 70 -5.34 -10.32 4.31
C ILE A 70 -6.20 -9.15 3.91
N LYS A 71 -5.91 -7.99 4.49
CA LYS A 71 -6.49 -6.72 4.06
C LYS A 71 -5.57 -6.07 3.05
N ILE A 72 -6.15 -5.57 1.97
CA ILE A 72 -5.45 -4.76 0.97
C ILE A 72 -6.15 -3.41 0.92
N GLU A 73 -5.38 -2.34 1.03
CA GLU A 73 -5.87 -0.96 0.96
C GLU A 73 -5.08 -0.16 -0.05
N LEU A 74 -5.78 0.46 -0.99
CA LEU A 74 -5.23 1.47 -1.88
C LEU A 74 -5.55 2.84 -1.31
N ILE A 75 -4.51 3.61 -0.98
CA ILE A 75 -4.58 4.88 -0.27
C ILE A 75 -3.98 5.95 -1.17
N HIS A 76 -4.67 7.07 -1.34
CA HIS A 76 -4.13 8.27 -1.95
C HIS A 76 -3.62 9.20 -0.85
N MET A 77 -2.33 9.48 -0.86
CA MET A 77 -1.67 10.44 0.01
C MET A 77 -1.68 11.79 -0.67
N ARG A 78 -2.50 12.71 -0.17
CA ARG A 78 -2.67 14.05 -0.73
C ARG A 78 -2.27 15.10 0.31
N PHE A 79 -1.25 15.90 0.03
CA PHE A 79 -0.68 16.86 0.99
C PHE A 79 -0.43 16.25 2.39
N GLY A 80 0.09 15.03 2.43
CA GLY A 80 0.34 14.30 3.69
C GLY A 80 -0.90 13.73 4.38
N SER A 81 -2.10 13.91 3.81
CA SER A 81 -3.35 13.32 4.31
C SER A 81 -3.70 12.04 3.56
N ALA A 82 -4.00 10.97 4.31
CA ALA A 82 -4.34 9.68 3.75
C ALA A 82 -5.84 9.58 3.41
N HIS A 83 -6.16 9.16 2.19
CA HIS A 83 -7.52 8.92 1.72
C HIS A 83 -7.64 7.50 1.16
N ILE A 84 -8.47 6.65 1.76
CA ILE A 84 -8.72 5.31 1.22
C ILE A 84 -9.51 5.43 -0.07
N VAL A 85 -8.97 4.87 -1.15
CA VAL A 85 -9.59 4.85 -2.47
C VAL A 85 -10.33 3.53 -2.69
N ARG A 86 -9.70 2.40 -2.31
CA ARG A 86 -10.28 1.06 -2.38
C ARG A 86 -9.78 0.20 -1.22
N ASN A 87 -10.58 -0.77 -0.81
CA ASN A 87 -10.15 -1.82 0.09
C ASN A 87 -10.83 -3.15 -0.23
N GLN A 88 -10.17 -4.24 0.15
CA GLN A 88 -10.72 -5.59 0.11
C GLN A 88 -10.09 -6.47 1.19
N ILE A 89 -10.79 -7.55 1.52
CA ILE A 89 -10.28 -8.63 2.35
C ILE A 89 -10.18 -9.87 1.47
N LEU A 90 -8.99 -10.47 1.45
CA LEU A 90 -8.70 -11.72 0.78
C LEU A 90 -8.68 -12.85 1.80
N PHE A 91 -9.25 -13.99 1.42
CA PHE A 91 -9.33 -15.20 2.23
C PHE A 91 -8.42 -16.29 1.63
N PRO A 92 -7.94 -17.24 2.46
CA PRO A 92 -7.10 -18.36 2.02
C PRO A 92 -7.73 -19.27 0.96
#